data_AF-A0A957S173-F1
#
_entry.id   AF-A0A957S173-F1
#
_cell.length_a   1.000
_cell.length_b   1.000
_cell.length_c   1.000
_cell.angle_alpha   90.00
_cell.angle_beta   90.00
_cell.angle_gamma   90.00
#
_symmetry.space_group_name_H-M   'P 1'
#
loop_
_entity.id
_entity.type
_entity.pdbx_description
1 polymer ?
#
loop_
_entity_poly.entity_id
_entity_poly.type
_entity_poly.pdbx_seq_one_letter_code
_entity_poly.pdbx_strand_id
1 'polypeptide(L)'
;VSWWKAIRTQEWHREPGAPAASRPPADDYSFDAINHLLCEATLREAGIQEFFAEAGIVPLTVVYEDFSADYAGTLARVLNFLGLDATDASIPPPPLAPTADAVNEAWVQRFRKERQEGWENWGW
;
A
#
# COMPACT_ATOMS: atom_id res chain seq x y z
N VAL A 1 5.97 0.86 5.72
CA VAL A 1 6.87 -0.27 6.06
C VAL A 1 7.30 -1.07 4.82
N SER A 2 6.37 -1.48 3.96
CA SER A 2 6.67 -2.15 2.67
C SER A 2 7.61 -1.33 1.76
N TRP A 3 7.43 -0.02 1.71
CA TRP A 3 8.32 0.88 0.94
C TRP A 3 9.78 0.81 1.42
N TRP A 4 10.03 0.89 2.73
CA TRP A 4 11.38 0.74 3.27
C TRP A 4 11.98 -0.63 2.94
N LYS A 5 11.19 -1.70 3.08
CA LYS A 5 11.60 -3.06 2.71
C LYS A 5 12.04 -3.13 1.24
N ALA A 6 11.26 -2.56 0.32
CA ALA A 6 11.60 -2.53 -1.10
C ALA A 6 12.90 -1.76 -1.38
N ILE A 7 13.17 -0.66 -0.67
CA ILE A 7 14.45 0.06 -0.77
C ILE A 7 15.63 -0.83 -0.34
N ARG A 8 15.45 -1.64 0.70
CA ARG A 8 16.51 -2.54 1.22
C ARG A 8 16.76 -3.74 0.31
N THR A 9 15.70 -4.38 -0.17
CA THR A 9 15.81 -5.60 -1.00
C THR A 9 15.95 -5.31 -2.49
N GLN A 10 15.71 -4.06 -2.91
CA GLN A 10 15.54 -3.67 -4.33
C GLN A 10 14.40 -4.44 -5.04
N GLU A 11 13.50 -5.07 -4.28
CA GLU A 11 12.33 -5.79 -4.78
C GLU A 11 11.09 -4.92 -4.65
N TRP A 12 10.71 -4.24 -5.74
CA TRP A 12 9.52 -3.39 -5.81
C TRP A 12 8.28 -4.14 -6.29
N HIS A 13 8.49 -5.13 -7.15
CA HIS A 13 7.45 -5.93 -7.79
C HIS A 13 7.87 -7.40 -7.78
N ARG A 14 6.88 -8.29 -7.73
CA ARG A 14 7.09 -9.73 -7.84
C ARG A 14 6.15 -10.32 -8.86
N GLU A 15 6.71 -11.04 -9.83
CA GLU A 15 5.92 -11.80 -10.79
C GLU A 15 5.22 -13.00 -10.12
N PRO A 16 4.04 -13.41 -10.59
CA PRO A 16 3.37 -14.61 -10.10
C PRO A 16 4.26 -15.84 -10.23
N GLY A 17 4.50 -16.54 -9.13
CA GLY A 17 5.33 -17.75 -9.10
C GLY A 17 6.85 -17.50 -9.03
N ALA A 18 7.31 -16.25 -9.09
CA ALA A 18 8.70 -15.93 -8.82
C ALA A 18 9.05 -16.20 -7.34
N PRO A 19 10.23 -16.76 -7.04
CA PRO A 19 10.68 -16.92 -5.67
C PRO A 19 10.79 -15.54 -5.02
N ALA A 20 10.49 -15.46 -3.72
CA ALA A 20 10.74 -14.24 -2.97
C ALA A 20 12.23 -13.90 -3.01
N ALA A 21 12.57 -12.62 -3.21
CA ALA A 21 13.91 -12.14 -2.94
C ALA A 21 14.34 -12.55 -1.51
N SER A 22 15.65 -12.72 -1.28
CA SER A 22 16.15 -13.12 0.03
C SER A 22 15.57 -12.22 1.13
N ARG A 23 15.06 -12.84 2.19
CA ARG A 23 14.43 -12.15 3.31
C ARG A 23 15.39 -11.06 3.81
N PRO A 24 14.97 -9.78 3.89
CA PRO A 24 15.82 -8.76 4.44
C PRO A 24 16.17 -9.16 5.88
N PRO A 25 17.45 -9.02 6.30
CA PRO A 25 17.85 -9.25 7.67
C PRO A 25 16.93 -8.49 8.65
N ALA A 26 16.65 -9.06 9.81
CA ALA A 26 15.86 -8.36 10.85
C ALA A 26 16.51 -7.03 11.26
N ASP A 27 17.83 -6.93 11.10
CA ASP A 27 18.65 -5.74 11.36
C ASP A 27 18.40 -4.58 10.38
N ASP A 28 17.66 -4.79 9.28
CA ASP A 28 17.31 -3.73 8.34
C ASP A 28 16.17 -2.83 8.84
N TYR A 29 15.55 -3.13 9.98
CA TYR A 29 14.55 -2.24 10.59
C TYR A 29 15.17 -0.90 10.96
N SER A 30 14.55 0.20 10.51
CA SER A 30 14.88 1.56 10.92
C SER A 30 13.61 2.34 11.21
N PHE A 31 13.41 2.72 12.48
CA PHE A 31 12.28 3.55 12.90
C PHE A 31 12.28 4.88 12.14
N ASP A 32 13.43 5.58 12.13
CA ASP A 32 13.57 6.90 11.51
C ASP A 32 13.26 6.86 10.01
N ALA A 33 13.78 5.85 9.29
CA ALA A 33 13.51 5.71 7.86
C ALA A 33 12.02 5.42 7.60
N ILE A 34 11.40 4.53 8.37
CA ILE A 34 9.97 4.22 8.23
C ILE A 34 9.10 5.43 8.59
N ASN A 35 9.44 6.18 9.65
CA ASN A 35 8.71 7.38 10.05
C ASN A 35 8.84 8.49 9.00
N HIS A 36 10.03 8.68 8.44
CA HIS A 36 10.27 9.62 7.35
C HIS A 36 9.39 9.31 6.14
N LEU A 37 9.40 8.06 5.66
CA LEU A 37 8.59 7.62 4.52
C LEU A 37 7.09 7.70 4.81
N LEU A 38 6.67 7.49 6.05
CA LEU A 38 5.27 7.66 6.44
C LEU A 38 4.84 9.12 6.34
N CYS A 39 5.62 10.05 6.92
CA CYS A 39 5.36 11.48 6.79
C CYS A 39 5.35 11.91 5.31
N GLU A 40 6.29 11.42 4.52
CA GLU A 40 6.36 11.70 3.09
C GLU A 40 5.12 11.21 2.34
N ALA A 41 4.68 9.97 2.58
CA ALA A 41 3.47 9.43 1.98
C ALA A 41 2.23 10.24 2.40
N THR A 42 2.10 10.59 3.68
CA THR A 42 0.99 11.40 4.18
C THR A 42 0.94 12.78 3.50
N LEU A 43 2.09 13.45 3.35
CA LEU A 43 2.16 14.75 2.67
C LEU A 43 1.80 14.65 1.18
N ARG A 44 2.26 13.59 0.49
CA ARG A 44 1.90 13.33 -0.92
C ARG A 44 0.39 13.13 -1.07
N GLU A 45 -0.23 12.32 -0.21
CA GLU A 45 -1.68 12.11 -0.26
C GLU A 45 -2.48 13.38 0.04
N ALA A 46 -2.06 14.16 1.03
CA ALA A 46 -2.69 15.45 1.32
C ALA A 46 -2.60 16.41 0.12
N GLY A 47 -1.44 16.45 -0.57
CA GLY A 47 -1.27 17.27 -1.77
C GLY A 47 -2.14 16.83 -2.94
N ILE A 48 -2.32 15.53 -3.15
CA ILE A 48 -3.21 14.99 -4.19
C ILE A 48 -4.67 15.32 -3.87
N GLN A 49 -5.09 15.16 -2.61
CA GLN A 49 -6.44 15.51 -2.15
C GLN A 49 -6.74 17.00 -2.36
N GLU A 50 -5.81 17.88 -1.97
CA GLU A 50 -5.96 19.32 -2.16
C GLU A 50 -6.07 19.67 -3.65
N PHE A 51 -5.22 19.09 -4.50
CA PHE A 51 -5.30 19.30 -5.95
C PHE A 51 -6.67 18.93 -6.53
N PHE A 52 -7.25 17.79 -6.11
CA PHE A 52 -8.59 17.41 -6.56
C PHE A 52 -9.66 18.39 -6.07
N ALA A 53 -9.57 18.84 -4.83
CA ALA A 53 -10.51 19.80 -4.26
C ALA A 53 -10.46 21.15 -4.99
N GLU A 54 -9.26 21.70 -5.21
CA GLU A 54 -9.06 22.96 -5.94
C GLU A 54 -9.55 22.88 -7.39
N ALA A 55 -9.33 21.74 -8.05
CA ALA A 55 -9.77 21.51 -9.42
C ALA A 55 -11.25 21.13 -9.55
N GLY A 56 -11.98 20.94 -8.44
CA GLY A 56 -13.36 20.46 -8.45
C GLY A 56 -13.52 19.04 -9.01
N ILE A 57 -12.48 18.22 -8.92
CA ILE A 57 -12.44 16.84 -9.40
C ILE A 57 -12.97 15.92 -8.31
N VAL A 58 -13.92 15.04 -8.65
CA VAL A 58 -14.40 13.97 -7.77
C VAL A 58 -13.76 12.65 -8.22
N PRO A 59 -12.69 12.18 -7.56
CA PRO A 59 -12.02 10.94 -7.94
C PRO A 59 -12.80 9.72 -7.44
N LEU A 60 -12.65 8.59 -8.15
CA LEU A 60 -12.99 7.28 -7.59
C LEU A 60 -11.92 6.87 -6.57
N THR A 61 -12.28 6.79 -5.29
CA THR A 61 -11.38 6.28 -4.25
C THR A 61 -11.36 4.75 -4.27
N VAL A 62 -10.16 4.20 -4.39
CA VAL A 62 -9.88 2.76 -4.27
C VAL A 62 -9.02 2.52 -3.05
N VAL A 63 -9.53 1.73 -2.11
CA VAL A 63 -8.79 1.30 -0.91
C VAL A 63 -8.02 0.04 -1.24
N TYR A 64 -6.75 -0.04 -0.82
CA TYR A 64 -5.87 -1.16 -1.16
C TYR A 64 -6.39 -2.49 -0.63
N GLU A 65 -6.91 -2.51 0.60
CA GLU A 65 -7.44 -3.70 1.25
C GLU A 65 -8.68 -4.23 0.51
N ASP A 66 -9.59 -3.34 0.10
CA ASP A 66 -10.77 -3.70 -0.70
C ASP A 66 -10.36 -4.21 -2.09
N PHE A 67 -9.41 -3.53 -2.73
CA PHE A 67 -8.86 -3.94 -4.03
C PHE A 67 -8.19 -5.32 -3.98
N SER A 68 -7.44 -5.59 -2.92
CA SER A 68 -6.77 -6.88 -2.74
C SER A 68 -7.76 -8.00 -2.39
N ALA A 69 -8.85 -7.68 -1.69
CA ALA A 69 -9.87 -8.66 -1.31
C ALA A 69 -10.82 -8.98 -2.47
N ASP A 70 -11.17 -7.97 -3.28
CA ASP A 70 -12.06 -8.10 -4.43
C ASP A 70 -11.51 -7.34 -5.65
N TYR A 71 -10.52 -7.96 -6.29
CA TYR A 71 -9.85 -7.41 -7.47
C TYR A 71 -10.81 -7.21 -8.65
N ALA A 72 -11.64 -8.23 -8.94
CA ALA A 72 -12.55 -8.19 -10.08
C ALA A 72 -13.68 -7.17 -9.87
N GLY A 73 -14.29 -7.13 -8.68
CA GLY A 73 -15.31 -6.14 -8.38
C GLY A 73 -14.76 -4.72 -8.34
N THR A 74 -13.53 -4.53 -7.84
CA THR A 74 -12.88 -3.22 -7.88
C THR A 74 -12.61 -2.75 -9.32
N LEU A 75 -12.15 -3.63 -10.21
CA LEU A 75 -11.97 -3.28 -11.62
C LEU A 75 -13.29 -3.00 -12.32
N ALA A 76 -14.36 -3.75 -12.04
CA ALA A 76 -15.69 -3.46 -12.56
C ALA A 76 -16.18 -2.07 -12.11
N ARG A 77 -15.93 -1.68 -10.86
CA ARG A 77 -16.22 -0.32 -10.36
C ARG A 77 -15.43 0.75 -11.09
N VAL A 78 -14.15 0.51 -11.37
CA VAL A 78 -13.30 1.42 -12.15
C VAL A 78 -13.83 1.57 -13.58
N LEU A 79 -14.17 0.47 -14.24
CA LEU A 79 -14.73 0.49 -15.60
C LEU A 79 -16.05 1.27 -15.64
N ASN A 80 -16.97 0.99 -14.72
CA ASN A 80 -18.25 1.69 -14.62
C ASN A 80 -18.05 3.20 -14.35
N PHE A 81 -17.09 3.57 -13.50
CA PHE A 81 -16.76 4.98 -13.25
C PHE A 81 -16.23 5.70 -14.50
N LEU A 82 -15.52 4.98 -15.37
CA LEU A 82 -15.07 5.49 -16.66
C LEU A 82 -16.17 5.47 -17.75
N GLY A 83 -17.39 5.02 -17.44
CA GLY A 83 -18.49 4.88 -18.39
C GLY A 83 -18.32 3.71 -19.37
N LEU A 84 -17.47 2.73 -19.03
CA LEU A 84 -17.27 1.51 -19.79
C LEU A 84 -18.13 0.38 -19.24
N ASP A 85 -18.73 -0.41 -20.13
CA ASP A 85 -19.53 -1.57 -19.72
C ASP A 85 -18.61 -2.69 -19.18
N ALA A 86 -18.78 -3.01 -17.90
CA ALA A 86 -18.04 -4.06 -17.22
C ALA A 86 -18.70 -5.45 -17.34
N THR A 87 -19.92 -5.54 -17.89
CA THR A 87 -20.75 -6.77 -17.87
C THR A 87 -20.09 -7.93 -18.63
N ASP A 88 -19.40 -7.63 -19.73
CA ASP A 88 -18.67 -8.60 -20.56
C ASP A 88 -17.14 -8.46 -20.47
N ALA A 89 -16.64 -7.65 -19.52
CA ALA A 89 -15.21 -7.42 -19.40
C ALA A 89 -14.49 -8.67 -18.85
N SER A 90 -13.64 -9.28 -19.68
CA SER A 90 -12.74 -10.34 -19.23
C SER A 90 -11.64 -9.73 -18.36
N ILE A 91 -11.76 -9.91 -17.04
CA ILE A 91 -10.80 -9.40 -16.06
C ILE A 91 -9.68 -10.43 -15.87
N PRO A 92 -8.43 -10.12 -16.27
CA PRO A 92 -7.31 -11.03 -16.04
C PRO A 92 -6.98 -11.09 -14.54
N PRO A 93 -6.35 -12.17 -14.05
CA PRO A 93 -5.88 -12.22 -12.68
C PRO A 93 -4.83 -11.11 -12.40
N PRO A 94 -4.59 -10.75 -11.12
CA PRO A 94 -3.58 -9.77 -10.77
C PRO A 94 -2.22 -10.12 -11.39
N PRO A 95 -1.56 -9.17 -12.09
CA PRO A 95 -0.31 -9.45 -12.79
C PRO A 95 0.89 -9.54 -11.85
N LEU A 96 0.72 -9.18 -10.58
CA LEU A 96 1.77 -9.16 -9.56
C LEU A 96 1.35 -9.96 -8.34
N ALA A 97 2.31 -10.63 -7.73
CA ALA A 97 2.12 -11.30 -6.46
C ALA A 97 2.27 -10.31 -5.28
N PRO A 98 1.51 -10.48 -4.18
CA PRO A 98 1.73 -9.72 -2.96
C PRO A 98 3.15 -9.92 -2.42
N THR A 99 3.78 -8.82 -2.00
CA THR A 99 5.13 -8.81 -1.40
C THR A 99 5.12 -8.69 0.13
N ALA A 100 3.93 -8.50 0.72
CA ALA A 100 3.74 -8.48 2.15
C ALA A 100 4.00 -9.87 2.75
N ASP A 101 4.83 -9.92 3.78
CA ASP A 101 5.17 -11.15 4.50
C ASP A 101 5.26 -10.93 6.02
N ALA A 102 5.66 -11.97 6.76
CA ALA A 102 5.82 -11.91 8.20
C ALA A 102 6.85 -10.87 8.68
N VAL A 103 7.83 -10.45 7.84
CA VAL A 103 8.77 -9.37 8.20
C VAL A 103 8.05 -8.04 8.16
N ASN A 104 7.25 -7.80 7.12
CA ASN A 104 6.43 -6.58 7.03
C ASN A 104 5.57 -6.44 8.29
N GLU A 105 4.88 -7.51 8.68
CA GLU A 105 4.01 -7.50 9.85
C GLU A 105 4.79 -7.23 11.14
N ALA A 106 5.91 -7.93 11.36
CA ALA A 106 6.74 -7.70 12.55
C ALA A 106 7.25 -6.26 12.64
N TRP A 107 7.67 -5.67 11.51
CA TRP A 107 8.10 -4.28 11.45
C TRP A 107 6.95 -3.29 11.66
N VAL A 108 5.74 -3.58 11.14
CA VAL A 108 4.53 -2.77 11.39
C VAL A 108 4.22 -2.72 12.89
N GLN A 109 4.18 -3.87 13.55
CA GLN A 109 3.86 -3.95 14.98
C GLN A 109 4.93 -3.25 15.83
N ARG A 110 6.21 -3.46 15.52
CA ARG A 110 7.32 -2.77 16.18
C ARG A 110 7.22 -1.25 16.03
N PHE A 111 7.03 -0.78 14.80
CA PHE A 111 6.91 0.65 14.49
C PHE A 111 5.72 1.31 15.21
N ARG A 112 4.55 0.64 15.21
CA ARG A 112 3.35 1.13 15.92
C ARG A 112 3.57 1.30 17.41
N LYS A 113 4.29 0.37 18.04
CA LYS A 113 4.63 0.44 19.46
C LYS A 113 5.60 1.59 19.74
N GLU A 114 6.70 1.69 18.99
CA GLU A 114 7.72 2.73 19.17
C GLU A 114 7.15 4.14 18.92
N ARG A 115 6.27 4.31 17.92
CA ARG A 115 5.70 5.64 17.58
C ARG A 115 4.74 6.17 18.65
N GLN A 116 4.15 5.29 19.43
CA GLN A 116 3.18 5.61 20.48
C GLN A 116 3.79 5.56 21.88
N GLU A 117 5.12 5.40 21.96
CA GLU A 117 5.83 5.41 23.22
C GLU A 117 5.62 6.75 23.93
N GLY A 118 5.16 6.69 25.18
CA GLY A 118 4.82 7.87 25.98
C GLY A 118 3.43 8.48 25.70
N TRP A 119 2.61 7.90 24.83
CA TRP A 119 1.23 8.34 24.65
C TRP A 119 0.37 7.87 25.82
N GLU A 120 -0.48 8.77 26.35
CA GLU A 120 -1.43 8.46 27.41
C GLU A 120 -2.50 7.46 26.94
N ASN A 121 -2.90 7.56 25.66
CA ASN A 121 -3.83 6.65 25.01
C ASN A 121 -3.18 6.13 23.73
N TRP A 122 -3.17 4.82 23.55
CA TRP A 122 -2.67 4.22 22.31
C TRP A 122 -3.84 4.07 21.33
N GLY A 123 -3.59 4.43 20.07
CA GLY A 123 -4.42 4.10 18.94
C GLY A 123 -4.19 2.64 18.52
N TRP A 124 -5.19 1.82 18.81
CA TRP A 124 -5.40 0.49 18.23
C TRP A 124 -6.88 0.30 17.93
#